data_AF-A0A7C4UJA0-F1
#
_entry.id   AF-A0A7C4UJA0-F1
#
_cell.length_a   1.000
_cell.length_b   1.000
_cell.length_c   1.000
_cell.angle_alpha   90.00
_cell.angle_beta   90.00
_cell.angle_gamma   90.00
#
_symmetry.space_group_name_H-M   'P 1'
#
loop_
_entity.id
_entity.type
_entity.pdbx_description
1 polymer ?
#
loop_
_entity_poly.entity_id
_entity_poly.type
_entity_poly.pdbx_seq_one_letter_code
_entity_poly.pdbx_strand_id
1 'polypeptide(L)'
;MIYHLTFRKNWKYALATGPYRDKSLDKEGFIHCSTASQLVPVAMDFFPNRRKLTILAIDETRLTVPLKWEKPSGGPPPGVPANEKFPHIYGPINFEAVVKTLDMERNADDVFVPPDNL
;
A
#
# COMPACT_ATOMS: atom_id res chain seq x y z
N MET A 1 8.14 -9.36 -1.42
CA MET A 1 6.85 -8.93 -0.84
C MET A 1 6.76 -7.42 -0.86
N ILE A 2 5.69 -6.87 -1.42
CA ILE A 2 5.33 -5.45 -1.36
C ILE A 2 3.99 -5.28 -0.66
N TYR A 3 3.67 -4.05 -0.27
CA TYR A 3 2.51 -3.77 0.57
C TYR A 3 1.70 -2.59 0.02
N HIS A 4 0.37 -2.71 0.05
CA HIS A 4 -0.52 -1.60 -0.27
C HIS A 4 -1.34 -1.22 0.97
N LEU A 5 -1.43 0.08 1.25
CA LEU A 5 -2.25 0.64 2.33
C LEU A 5 -3.63 1.03 1.79
N THR A 6 -4.68 0.54 2.43
CA THR A 6 -6.06 0.86 2.09
C THR A 6 -6.96 0.95 3.32
N PHE A 7 -8.23 1.24 3.11
CA PHE A 7 -9.25 1.13 4.14
C PHE A 7 -9.93 -0.23 4.09
N ARG A 8 -10.22 -0.81 5.26
CA ARG A 8 -10.94 -2.07 5.40
C ARG A 8 -12.21 -2.13 4.55
N LYS A 9 -12.95 -1.03 4.44
CA LYS A 9 -14.16 -0.91 3.62
C LYS A 9 -13.89 -1.08 2.12
N ASN A 10 -12.79 -0.51 1.61
CA ASN A 10 -12.42 -0.60 0.20
C ASN A 10 -12.01 -2.02 -0.13
N TRP A 11 -11.24 -2.67 0.75
CA TRP A 11 -10.87 -4.06 0.57
C TRP A 11 -12.09 -5.00 0.61
N LYS A 12 -13.00 -4.82 1.59
CA LYS A 12 -14.26 -5.59 1.65
C LYS A 12 -15.12 -5.39 0.40
N TYR A 13 -15.19 -4.16 -0.12
CA TYR A 13 -15.91 -3.87 -1.35
C TYR A 13 -15.30 -4.63 -2.53
N ALA A 14 -13.98 -4.56 -2.71
CA ALA A 14 -13.28 -5.31 -3.76
C ALA A 14 -13.59 -6.82 -3.68
N LEU A 15 -13.45 -7.43 -2.50
CA LEU A 15 -13.79 -8.86 -2.31
C LEU A 15 -15.21 -9.23 -2.77
N ALA A 16 -16.16 -8.30 -2.76
CA ALA A 16 -17.53 -8.52 -3.23
C ALA A 16 -17.75 -8.20 -4.72
N THR A 17 -16.89 -7.38 -5.34
CA THR A 17 -17.14 -6.82 -6.67
C THR A 17 -16.09 -7.14 -7.72
N GLY A 18 -14.94 -7.69 -7.34
CA GLY A 18 -13.85 -8.06 -8.25
C GLY A 18 -12.48 -7.50 -7.82
N PRO A 19 -11.44 -7.64 -8.67
CA PRO A 19 -10.06 -7.27 -8.34
C PRO A 19 -9.94 -5.88 -7.70
N TYR A 20 -9.03 -5.73 -6.75
CA TYR A 20 -8.92 -4.49 -5.99
C TYR A 20 -8.45 -3.34 -6.87
N ARG A 21 -9.15 -2.20 -6.78
CA ARG A 21 -8.83 -0.95 -7.44
C ARG A 21 -8.66 0.14 -6.39
N ASP A 22 -7.64 0.97 -6.58
CA ASP A 22 -7.47 2.21 -5.81
C ASP A 22 -7.78 3.43 -6.69
N LYS A 23 -8.11 4.57 -6.07
CA LYS A 23 -8.35 5.83 -6.78
C LYS A 23 -7.12 6.30 -7.55
N SER A 24 -5.91 6.00 -7.09
CA SER A 24 -4.68 6.35 -7.81
C SER A 24 -4.61 5.66 -9.18
N LEU A 25 -5.20 4.46 -9.33
CA LEU A 25 -5.22 3.78 -10.62
C LEU A 25 -5.95 4.60 -11.69
N ASP A 26 -7.09 5.20 -11.33
CA ASP A 26 -7.90 5.99 -12.26
C ASP A 26 -7.32 7.40 -12.48
N LYS A 27 -6.58 7.94 -11.50
CA LYS A 27 -6.01 9.31 -11.55
C LYS A 27 -4.61 9.38 -12.15
N GLU A 28 -3.76 8.41 -11.82
CA GLU A 28 -2.33 8.40 -12.08
C GLU A 28 -1.91 7.22 -12.98
N GLY A 29 -2.80 6.23 -13.15
CA GLY A 29 -2.56 5.06 -13.99
C GLY A 29 -1.91 3.87 -13.27
N PHE A 30 -1.68 3.96 -11.95
CA PHE A 30 -1.08 2.89 -11.15
C PHE A 30 -1.50 2.95 -9.67
N ILE A 31 -1.36 1.82 -8.96
CA ILE A 31 -1.57 1.69 -7.53
C ILE A 31 -0.23 1.79 -6.79
N HIS A 32 -0.13 2.72 -5.84
CA HIS A 32 1.07 2.86 -5.01
C HIS A 32 1.19 1.70 -4.04
N CYS A 33 2.36 1.08 -4.01
CA CYS A 33 2.75 0.11 -3.00
C CYS A 33 4.01 0.61 -2.30
N SER A 34 4.44 -0.13 -1.28
CA SER A 34 5.57 0.18 -0.42
C SER A 34 6.33 -1.09 -0.07
N THR A 35 7.61 -0.98 0.25
CA THR A 35 8.33 -2.00 1.02
C THR A 35 7.88 -1.98 2.48
N ALA A 36 8.31 -2.95 3.28
CA ALA A 36 8.02 -2.98 4.72
C ALA A 36 8.56 -1.73 5.45
N SER A 37 9.78 -1.28 5.12
CA SER A 37 10.39 -0.09 5.73
C SER A 37 9.70 1.22 5.32
N GLN A 38 9.04 1.24 4.16
CA GLN A 38 8.34 2.41 3.64
C GLN A 38 6.92 2.56 4.21
N LEU A 39 6.34 1.51 4.81
CA LEU A 39 4.94 1.52 5.27
C LEU A 39 4.63 2.63 6.28
N VAL A 40 5.42 2.75 7.34
CA VAL A 40 5.16 3.74 8.39
C VAL A 40 5.36 5.17 7.88
N PRO A 41 6.47 5.53 7.19
CA PRO A 41 6.60 6.85 6.59
C PRO A 41 5.44 7.22 5.65
N VAL A 42 5.03 6.30 4.77
CA VAL A 42 3.90 6.52 3.86
C VAL A 42 2.59 6.70 4.62
N ALA A 43 2.34 5.87 5.64
CA ALA A 43 1.13 5.96 6.45
C ALA A 43 1.04 7.30 7.20
N MET A 44 2.16 7.78 7.74
CA MET A 44 2.23 9.04 8.48
C MET A 44 1.99 10.25 7.59
N ASP A 45 2.56 10.25 6.37
CA ASP A 45 2.50 11.38 5.44
C ASP A 45 1.15 11.47 4.71
N PHE A 46 0.65 10.35 4.18
CA PHE A 46 -0.56 10.34 3.34
C PHE A 46 -1.86 10.08 4.10
N PHE A 47 -1.80 9.60 5.35
CA PHE A 47 -2.98 9.28 6.16
C PHE A 47 -2.95 9.94 7.56
N PRO A 48 -2.72 11.26 7.67
CA PRO A 48 -2.54 11.94 8.97
C PRO A 48 -3.78 11.84 9.86
N ASN A 49 -4.98 11.90 9.29
CA ASN A 49 -6.24 11.90 10.05
C ASN A 49 -6.85 10.50 10.23
N ARG A 50 -6.06 9.43 10.04
CA ARG A 50 -6.55 8.05 10.12
C ARG A 50 -5.89 7.33 11.28
N ARG A 51 -6.71 6.63 12.08
CA ARG A 51 -6.22 5.83 13.22
C ARG A 51 -5.91 4.38 12.87
N LYS A 52 -6.52 3.87 11.80
CA LYS A 52 -6.44 2.47 11.38
C LYS A 52 -6.39 2.36 9.87
N LEU A 53 -5.49 1.53 9.38
CA LEU A 53 -5.32 1.17 7.97
C LEU A 53 -5.32 -0.35 7.84
N THR A 54 -5.67 -0.83 6.66
CA THR A 54 -5.52 -2.23 6.27
C THR A 54 -4.32 -2.33 5.32
N ILE A 55 -3.44 -3.29 5.60
CA ILE A 55 -2.30 -3.62 4.75
C ILE A 55 -2.69 -4.84 3.90
N LEU A 56 -2.52 -4.72 2.59
CA LEU A 56 -2.52 -5.87 1.68
C LEU A 56 -1.06 -6.27 1.44
N ALA A 57 -0.65 -7.46 1.89
CA ALA A 57 0.66 -8.02 1.57
C ALA A 57 0.57 -8.75 0.23
N ILE A 58 1.40 -8.34 -0.72
CA ILE A 58 1.30 -8.72 -2.12
C ILE A 58 2.55 -9.50 -2.54
N ASP A 59 2.35 -10.70 -3.05
CA ASP A 59 3.37 -11.51 -3.71
C ASP A 59 3.47 -11.07 -5.18
N GLU A 60 4.57 -10.41 -5.52
CA GLU A 60 4.79 -9.83 -6.85
C GLU A 60 4.76 -10.88 -7.96
N THR A 61 5.13 -12.13 -7.66
CA THR A 61 5.20 -13.21 -8.65
C THR A 61 3.82 -13.69 -9.13
N ARG A 62 2.76 -13.31 -8.40
CA ARG A 62 1.37 -13.68 -8.67
C ARG A 62 0.56 -12.55 -9.29
N LEU A 63 1.18 -11.40 -9.53
CA LEU A 63 0.54 -10.26 -10.18
C LEU A 63 0.26 -10.59 -11.64
N THR A 64 -0.97 -10.33 -12.08
CA THR A 64 -1.36 -10.48 -13.49
C THR A 64 -1.18 -9.20 -14.32
N VAL A 65 -0.64 -8.16 -13.70
CA VAL A 65 -0.46 -6.83 -14.29
C VAL A 65 0.97 -6.33 -14.05
N PRO A 66 1.48 -5.37 -14.85
CA PRO A 66 2.86 -4.91 -14.72
C PRO A 66 3.13 -4.25 -13.37
N LEU A 67 4.28 -4.58 -12.78
CA LEU A 67 4.86 -3.92 -11.63
C LEU A 67 6.11 -3.15 -12.07
N LYS A 68 6.25 -1.88 -11.64
CA LYS A 68 7.48 -1.11 -11.86
C LYS A 68 8.00 -0.52 -10.56
N TRP A 69 9.31 -0.32 -10.50
CA TRP A 69 9.99 0.35 -9.40
C TRP A 69 10.52 1.70 -9.86
N GLU A 70 9.90 2.76 -9.37
CA GLU A 70 10.10 4.12 -9.86
C GLU A 70 10.25 5.10 -8.70
N LYS A 71 10.89 6.24 -8.97
CA LYS A 71 10.96 7.32 -7.98
C LYS A 71 9.58 7.99 -7.89
N PRO A 72 9.14 8.43 -6.70
CA PRO A 72 7.91 9.20 -6.57
C PRO A 72 8.10 10.57 -7.22
N SER A 73 7.06 11.05 -7.91
CA SER A 73 7.10 12.31 -8.66
C SER A 73 7.22 13.54 -7.77
N GLY A 74 6.62 13.52 -6.58
CA GLY A 74 6.66 14.61 -5.58
C GLY A 74 7.80 14.51 -4.56
N GLY A 75 8.72 13.56 -4.73
CA GLY A 75 9.66 13.16 -3.68
C GLY A 75 9.03 12.16 -2.70
N PRO A 76 9.86 11.46 -1.91
CA PRO A 76 9.35 10.47 -0.97
C PRO A 76 8.92 11.12 0.36
N PRO A 77 8.17 10.40 1.22
CA PRO A 77 7.83 10.85 2.57
C PRO A 77 9.06 11.24 3.41
N PRO A 78 8.89 12.11 4.43
CA PRO A 78 9.95 12.40 5.39
C PRO A 78 10.55 11.12 5.99
N GLY A 79 11.89 11.08 6.08
CA GLY A 79 12.64 9.92 6.59
C GLY A 79 12.95 8.84 5.55
N VAL A 80 12.46 8.97 4.32
CA VAL A 80 12.81 8.08 3.20
C VAL A 80 13.84 8.75 2.29
N PRO A 81 14.94 8.07 1.91
CA PRO A 81 15.94 8.57 0.96
C PRO A 81 15.34 9.08 -0.36
N ALA A 82 15.80 10.26 -0.82
CA ALA A 82 15.27 10.96 -2.00
C ALA A 82 15.35 10.16 -3.32
N ASN A 83 16.27 9.21 -3.42
CA ASN A 83 16.46 8.35 -4.58
C ASN A 83 15.75 7.00 -4.47
N GLU A 84 15.08 6.73 -3.35
CA GLU A 84 14.42 5.45 -3.13
C GLU A 84 13.25 5.26 -4.09
N LYS A 85 13.08 4.01 -4.52
CA LYS A 85 12.04 3.63 -5.47
C LYS A 85 10.89 2.99 -4.73
N PHE A 86 9.69 3.23 -5.25
CA PHE A 86 8.45 2.65 -4.77
C PHE A 86 7.90 1.70 -5.83
N PRO A 87 7.27 0.58 -5.40
CA PRO A 87 6.57 -0.31 -6.31
C PRO A 87 5.24 0.30 -6.75
N HIS A 88 5.00 0.33 -8.06
CA HIS A 88 3.78 0.80 -8.70
C HIS A 88 3.15 -0.32 -9.54
N ILE A 89 1.89 -0.66 -9.25
CA ILE A 89 1.14 -1.69 -9.96
C ILE A 89 0.24 -1.04 -11.02
N TYR A 90 0.47 -1.35 -12.29
CA TYR A 90 -0.21 -0.75 -13.44
C TYR A 90 -1.49 -1.51 -13.83
N GLY A 91 -2.40 -1.63 -12.87
CA GLY A 91 -3.68 -2.30 -13.05
C GLY A 91 -4.33 -2.66 -11.71
N PRO A 92 -5.52 -3.28 -11.75
CA PRO A 92 -6.15 -3.83 -10.55
C PRO A 92 -5.28 -4.92 -9.93
N ILE A 93 -5.26 -5.00 -8.60
CA ILE A 93 -4.57 -6.09 -7.88
C ILE A 93 -5.50 -7.30 -7.87
N ASN A 94 -5.07 -8.41 -8.48
CA ASN A 94 -5.77 -9.69 -8.42
C ASN A 94 -5.64 -10.33 -7.03
N PHE A 95 -6.66 -11.07 -6.58
CA PHE A 95 -6.72 -11.57 -5.20
C PHE A 95 -5.66 -12.62 -4.91
N GLU A 96 -5.27 -13.41 -5.90
CA GLU A 96 -4.26 -14.47 -5.76
C GLU A 96 -2.89 -13.88 -5.41
N ALA A 97 -2.64 -12.61 -5.77
CA ALA A 97 -1.44 -11.89 -5.37
C ALA A 97 -1.50 -11.39 -3.92
N VAL A 98 -2.67 -11.22 -3.33
CA VAL A 98 -2.82 -10.80 -1.92
C VAL A 98 -2.73 -12.03 -1.00
N VAL A 99 -1.52 -12.32 -0.53
CA VAL A 99 -1.26 -13.50 0.33
C VAL A 99 -1.63 -13.26 1.79
N LYS A 100 -1.76 -12.00 2.21
CA LYS A 100 -2.14 -11.65 3.58
C LYS A 100 -2.86 -10.31 3.64
N THR A 101 -3.82 -10.21 4.56
CA THR A 101 -4.42 -8.94 4.96
C THR A 101 -4.15 -8.72 6.45
N LEU A 102 -3.60 -7.56 6.78
CA LEU A 102 -3.24 -7.17 8.15
C LEU A 102 -3.90 -5.82 8.46
N ASP A 103 -3.97 -5.49 9.74
CA ASP A 103 -4.37 -4.15 10.18
C ASP A 103 -3.19 -3.46 10.86
N MET A 104 -3.10 -2.15 10.68
CA MET A 104 -2.09 -1.28 11.29
C MET A 104 -2.80 -0.12 11.97
N GLU A 105 -2.48 0.13 13.23
CA GLU A 105 -3.14 1.12 14.07
C GLU A 105 -2.12 2.07 14.68
N ARG A 106 -2.56 3.28 15.04
CA ARG A 106 -1.72 4.23 15.76
C ARG A 106 -1.62 3.85 17.24
N ASN A 107 -0.41 3.95 17.80
CA ASN A 107 -0.16 3.80 19.22
C ASN A 107 -0.51 5.08 20.02
N ALA A 108 -0.12 5.12 21.30
CA ALA A 108 -0.35 6.28 22.18
C ALA A 108 0.42 7.53 21.75
N ASP A 109 1.54 7.39 21.04
CA ASP A 109 2.36 8.48 20.49
C ASP A 109 1.86 8.96 19.12
N ASP A 110 0.67 8.51 18.71
CA ASP A 110 0.06 8.78 17.43
C ASP A 110 0.92 8.32 16.22
N VAL A 111 1.72 7.26 16.38
CA VAL A 111 2.50 6.65 15.29
C VAL A 111 1.89 5.31 14.89
N PHE A 112 1.78 5.06 13.59
CA PHE A 112 1.35 3.76 13.07
C PHE A 112 2.35 2.64 13.43
N VAL A 113 1.84 1.55 14.00
CA VAL A 113 2.63 0.37 14.38
C VAL A 113 2.24 -0.81 13.50
N PRO A 114 3.12 -1.24 12.58
CA PRO A 114 2.90 -2.45 11.82
C PRO A 114 2.91 -3.69 12.73
N PRO A 115 2.16 -4.73 12.39
CA PRO A 115 2.19 -5.97 13.17
C PRO A 115 3.50 -6.74 12.95
N ASP A 116 3.96 -7.48 13.96
CA ASP A 116 5.23 -8.23 13.94
C ASP A 116 5.33 -9.28 12.83
N ASN A 117 4.19 -9.70 12.30
CA ASN A 117 4.08 -10.76 11.30
C ASN A 117 3.86 -10.20 9.88
N LEU A 118 4.43 -9.05 9.57
CA LEU A 118 4.40 -8.44 8.24
C LEU A 118 4.76 -9.41 7.11
#